data_AF-A0A0R1YJX1-F1
#
_entry.id   AF-A0A0R1YJX1-F1
#
_cell.length_a   1.000
_cell.length_b   1.000
_cell.length_c   1.000
_cell.angle_alpha   90.00
_cell.angle_beta   90.00
_cell.angle_gamma   90.00
#
_symmetry.space_group_name_H-M   'P 1'
#
loop_
_entity.id
_entity.type
_entity.pdbx_description
1 polymer ?
#
loop_
_entity_poly.entity_id
_entity_poly.type
_entity_poly.pdbx_seq_one_letter_code
_entity_poly.pdbx_strand_id
1 'polypeptide(L)'
;MQPYTISQDEIRLLFRNLTYSFDEPSQQLHHIITQEANAETRELVDRLVEGKMARGETVIVDGTHVAPGSIERYQPLADKYHYELFVVDLMEHNTLEGLLSRNEVRVQYHWVKPDVIKKMYDWYEESPTVPEGVISITPNAMDSALAQRERNLFKYNNVYAIPDQVTATNFPGVHISNFYFSFNDDFSRKFGSYRNVINLAKTDAELIAEYKLPFFVFKFHNKHFLISAKPLRNELIGPIKKEKGVWTYSTGLVNILDFMKDFPPNEKQNVHQFNLSNMRRDQVLKIW
;
A
#
# COMPACT_ATOMS: atom_id res chain seq x y z
N MET A 1 -6.13 7.38 9.88
CA MET A 1 -5.41 6.11 9.60
C MET A 1 -5.21 5.23 10.83
N GLN A 2 -5.41 5.74 12.05
CA GLN A 2 -5.32 5.02 13.34
C GLN A 2 -5.64 3.51 13.33
N PRO A 3 -6.77 3.00 12.79
CA PRO A 3 -7.05 1.55 12.82
C PRO A 3 -6.11 0.70 11.94
N TYR A 4 -5.32 1.30 11.06
CA TYR A 4 -4.42 0.62 10.11
C TYR A 4 -2.93 0.77 10.49
N THR A 5 -2.64 1.52 11.55
CA THR A 5 -1.29 1.95 11.90
C THR A 5 -0.70 1.08 13.01
N ILE A 6 0.55 0.65 12.85
CA ILE A 6 1.36 0.05 13.91
C ILE A 6 2.13 1.18 14.59
N SER A 7 1.61 1.71 15.71
CA SER A 7 2.28 2.77 16.47
C SER A 7 3.28 2.19 17.47
N GLN A 8 4.54 2.62 17.39
CA GLN A 8 5.57 2.20 18.34
C GLN A 8 5.26 2.64 19.78
N ASP A 9 4.69 3.83 19.95
CA ASP A 9 4.35 4.37 21.28
C ASP A 9 3.19 3.61 21.92
N GLU A 10 2.15 3.28 21.15
CA GLU A 10 1.05 2.45 21.64
C GLU A 10 1.55 1.06 22.07
N ILE A 11 2.48 0.47 21.31
CA ILE A 11 3.10 -0.82 21.66
C ILE A 11 3.94 -0.71 22.94
N ARG A 12 4.72 0.37 23.12
CA ARG A 12 5.49 0.58 24.36
C ARG A 12 4.58 0.57 25.59
N LEU A 13 3.40 1.19 25.48
CA LEU A 13 2.40 1.24 26.54
C LEU A 13 1.77 -0.13 26.86
N LEU A 14 1.80 -1.09 25.93
CA LEU A 14 1.40 -2.47 26.20
C LEU A 14 2.44 -3.23 27.02
N PHE A 15 3.73 -2.90 26.87
CA PHE A 15 4.82 -3.59 27.58
C PHE A 15 5.09 -3.01 28.96
N ARG A 16 4.96 -1.70 29.13
CA ARG A 16 5.31 -1.00 30.37
C ARG A 16 4.35 0.15 30.62
N ASN A 17 4.09 0.40 31.90
CA ASN A 17 3.41 1.62 32.32
C ASN A 17 4.28 2.85 32.05
N LEU A 18 3.61 4.00 32.06
CA LEU A 18 4.27 5.29 32.08
C LEU A 18 5.22 5.42 33.28
N THR A 19 6.28 6.20 33.11
CA THR A 19 7.28 6.49 34.15
C THR A 19 7.42 7.99 34.34
N TYR A 20 8.13 8.41 35.37
CA TYR A 20 8.42 9.82 35.61
C TYR A 20 9.84 10.18 35.18
N SER A 21 9.98 11.32 34.52
CA SER A 21 11.27 11.93 34.19
C SER A 21 11.31 13.35 34.74
N PHE A 22 12.38 13.67 35.47
CA PHE A 22 12.65 15.03 35.89
C PHE A 22 13.36 15.80 34.77
N ASP A 23 12.88 17.00 34.48
CA ASP A 23 13.51 17.95 33.57
C ASP A 23 14.23 19.03 34.38
N GLU A 24 15.56 18.94 34.45
CA GLU A 24 16.38 19.87 35.24
C GLU A 24 16.23 21.34 34.82
N PRO A 25 16.18 21.70 33.52
CA PRO A 25 16.04 23.10 33.10
C PRO A 25 14.71 23.73 33.55
N SER A 26 13.59 23.03 33.38
CA SER A 26 12.27 23.56 33.79
C SER A 26 11.91 23.28 35.25
N GLN A 27 12.69 22.43 35.94
CA GLN A 27 12.41 21.94 37.29
C GLN A 27 11.04 21.24 37.40
N GLN A 28 10.60 20.57 36.33
CA GLN A 28 9.30 19.89 36.25
C GLN A 28 9.44 18.37 36.23
N LEU A 29 8.42 17.69 36.76
CA LEU A 29 8.28 16.25 36.66
C LEU A 29 7.29 15.92 35.54
N HIS A 30 7.77 15.17 34.54
CA HIS A 30 6.96 14.74 33.41
C HIS A 30 6.62 13.26 33.57
N HIS A 31 5.34 12.92 33.42
CA HIS A 31 4.93 11.54 33.16
C HIS A 31 5.24 11.24 31.70
N ILE A 32 5.96 10.17 31.36
CA ILE A 32 6.47 9.89 30.01
C ILE A 32 6.40 8.39 29.66
N ILE A 33 6.46 8.08 28.37
CA ILE A 33 6.64 6.71 27.88
C ILE A 33 8.09 6.27 28.10
N THR A 34 8.29 5.16 28.81
CA THR A 34 9.63 4.59 29.05
C THR A 34 10.27 4.06 27.76
N GLN A 35 11.59 4.22 27.67
CA GLN A 35 12.42 3.71 26.57
C GLN A 35 13.03 2.33 26.88
N GLU A 36 12.82 1.80 28.08
CA GLU A 36 13.35 0.49 28.50
C GLU A 36 12.78 -0.66 27.66
N ALA A 37 11.53 -0.52 27.18
CA ALA A 37 10.86 -1.52 26.36
C ALA A 37 11.20 -1.43 24.86
N ASN A 38 12.24 -0.68 24.47
CA ASN A 38 12.55 -0.43 23.06
C ASN A 38 12.91 -1.70 22.30
N ALA A 39 13.62 -2.64 22.92
CA ALA A 39 13.97 -3.91 22.28
C ALA A 39 12.72 -4.78 22.06
N GLU A 40 11.88 -4.96 23.09
CA GLU A 40 10.63 -5.73 22.99
C GLU A 40 9.65 -5.09 21.99
N THR A 41 9.54 -3.75 22.01
CA THR A 41 8.73 -2.98 21.05
C THR A 41 9.20 -3.21 19.63
N ARG A 42 10.51 -3.13 19.40
CA ARG A 42 11.12 -3.31 18.08
C ARG A 42 10.82 -4.70 17.52
N GLU A 43 10.96 -5.75 18.33
CA GLU A 43 10.67 -7.13 17.94
C GLU A 43 9.19 -7.35 17.63
N LEU A 44 8.28 -6.81 18.47
CA LEU A 44 6.85 -6.89 18.21
C LEU A 44 6.47 -6.18 16.92
N VAL A 45 6.99 -4.97 16.68
CA VAL A 45 6.75 -4.21 15.44
C VAL A 45 7.14 -5.03 14.22
N ASP A 46 8.35 -5.61 14.20
CA ASP A 46 8.81 -6.42 13.06
C ASP A 46 7.90 -7.61 12.80
N ARG A 47 7.51 -8.32 13.86
CA ARG A 47 6.58 -9.46 13.74
C ARG A 47 5.20 -9.04 13.24
N LEU A 48 4.69 -7.88 13.67
CA LEU A 48 3.40 -7.36 13.19
C LEU A 48 3.48 -6.93 11.72
N VAL A 49 4.56 -6.25 11.33
CA VAL A 49 4.82 -5.83 9.94
C VAL A 49 4.91 -7.05 9.04
N GLU A 50 5.78 -8.02 9.36
CA GLU A 50 5.94 -9.25 8.58
C GLU A 50 4.62 -10.03 8.50
N GLY A 51 3.89 -10.16 9.60
CA GLY A 51 2.61 -10.84 9.63
C GLY A 51 1.57 -10.20 8.70
N LYS A 52 1.48 -8.86 8.67
CA LYS A 52 0.59 -8.14 7.75
C LYS A 52 1.05 -8.25 6.30
N MET A 53 2.36 -8.11 6.05
CA MET A 53 2.94 -8.25 4.71
C MET A 53 2.66 -9.63 4.11
N ALA A 54 2.82 -10.69 4.91
CA ALA A 54 2.54 -12.06 4.51
C ALA A 54 1.07 -12.32 4.14
N ARG A 55 0.15 -11.45 4.55
CA ARG A 55 -1.28 -11.49 4.17
C ARG A 55 -1.64 -10.52 3.04
N GLY A 56 -0.66 -9.84 2.43
CA GLY A 56 -0.93 -8.86 1.38
C GLY A 56 -1.61 -7.57 1.88
N GLU A 57 -1.57 -7.30 3.20
CA GLU A 57 -2.17 -6.10 3.78
C GLU A 57 -1.24 -4.90 3.66
N THR A 58 -1.78 -3.73 3.34
CA THR A 58 -1.06 -2.46 3.49
C THR A 58 -0.62 -2.26 4.93
N VAL A 59 0.65 -1.92 5.11
CA VAL A 59 1.27 -1.71 6.42
C VAL A 59 1.68 -0.25 6.56
N ILE A 60 1.18 0.39 7.62
CA ILE A 60 1.57 1.74 8.01
C ILE A 60 2.28 1.60 9.36
N VAL A 61 3.55 1.98 9.42
CA VAL A 61 4.31 2.00 10.68
C VAL A 61 4.43 3.46 11.10
N ASP A 62 3.98 3.75 12.32
CA ASP A 62 4.12 5.07 12.93
C ASP A 62 5.25 5.05 13.96
N GLY A 63 6.27 5.83 13.62
CA GLY A 63 7.51 5.98 14.35
C GLY A 63 8.28 7.13 13.72
N THR A 64 9.31 7.62 14.41
CA THR A 64 10.06 8.77 13.91
C THR A 64 10.93 8.42 12.70
N HIS A 65 11.48 7.21 12.64
CA HIS A 65 12.31 6.70 11.54
C HIS A 65 13.47 7.62 11.09
N VAL A 66 13.92 8.53 11.96
CA VAL A 66 15.05 9.45 11.70
C VAL A 66 16.40 8.86 12.10
N ALA A 67 16.42 7.83 12.95
CA ALA A 67 17.67 7.24 13.38
C ALA A 67 18.34 6.48 12.20
N PRO A 68 19.68 6.51 12.08
CA PRO A 68 20.38 5.78 11.02
C PRO A 68 20.01 4.29 10.99
N GLY A 69 19.74 3.75 9.80
CA GLY A 69 19.39 2.33 9.62
C GLY A 69 17.93 1.98 9.98
N SER A 70 17.13 2.94 10.44
CA SER A 70 15.77 2.67 10.92
C SER A 70 14.74 2.46 9.80
N ILE A 71 15.05 2.86 8.56
CA ILE A 71 14.22 2.65 7.37
C ILE A 71 14.68 1.37 6.64
N GLU A 72 15.99 1.21 6.46
CA GLU A 72 16.65 0.13 5.72
C GLU A 72 16.29 -1.25 6.26
N ARG A 73 16.00 -1.34 7.57
CA ARG A 73 15.53 -2.58 8.20
C ARG A 73 14.26 -3.17 7.57
N TYR A 74 13.43 -2.37 6.91
CA TYR A 74 12.19 -2.84 6.26
C TYR A 74 12.42 -3.33 4.83
N GLN A 75 13.55 -2.99 4.20
CA GLN A 75 13.84 -3.38 2.81
C GLN A 75 13.85 -4.91 2.62
N PRO A 76 14.49 -5.73 3.47
CA PRO A 76 14.45 -7.19 3.29
C PRO A 76 13.03 -7.77 3.34
N LEU A 77 12.14 -7.17 4.14
CA LEU A 77 10.73 -7.58 4.20
C LEU A 77 9.98 -7.12 2.95
N ALA A 78 10.21 -5.88 2.50
CA ALA A 78 9.63 -5.36 1.28
C ALA A 78 10.02 -6.19 0.06
N ASP A 79 11.29 -6.58 -0.05
CA ASP A 79 11.79 -7.46 -1.12
C ASP A 79 11.18 -8.86 -1.04
N LYS A 80 11.11 -9.44 0.16
CA LYS A 80 10.56 -10.78 0.41
C LYS A 80 9.09 -10.90 0.00
N TYR A 81 8.30 -9.85 0.23
CA TYR A 81 6.86 -9.85 0.00
C TYR A 81 6.41 -8.96 -1.17
N HIS A 82 7.34 -8.43 -1.97
CA HIS A 82 7.10 -7.56 -3.12
C HIS A 82 6.30 -6.28 -2.81
N TYR A 83 6.63 -5.60 -1.71
CA TYR A 83 6.04 -4.30 -1.35
C TYR A 83 6.87 -3.14 -1.88
N GLU A 84 6.18 -2.04 -2.21
CA GLU A 84 6.81 -0.73 -2.35
C GLU A 84 6.93 -0.08 -0.96
N LEU A 85 8.11 0.48 -0.64
CA LEU A 85 8.37 1.14 0.64
C LEU A 85 8.27 2.65 0.48
N PHE A 86 7.32 3.26 1.17
CA PHE A 86 7.12 4.71 1.20
C PHE A 86 7.52 5.30 2.55
N VAL A 87 8.17 6.47 2.53
CA VAL A 87 8.41 7.29 3.71
C VAL A 87 7.65 8.59 3.55
N VAL A 88 6.83 8.93 4.54
CA VAL A 88 6.08 10.19 4.54
C VAL A 88 6.86 11.22 5.34
N ASP A 89 7.43 12.18 4.64
CA ASP A 89 8.18 13.26 5.28
C ASP A 89 7.21 14.25 5.94
N LEU A 90 7.22 14.26 7.28
CA LEU A 90 6.43 15.19 8.09
C LEU A 90 7.20 16.48 8.43
N MET A 91 8.46 16.62 8.00
CA MET A 91 9.40 17.66 8.42
C MET A 91 9.50 18.86 7.48
N GLU A 92 8.94 18.81 6.27
CA GLU A 92 9.04 19.85 5.21
C GLU A 92 8.78 21.30 5.69
N HIS A 93 8.00 21.49 6.77
CA HIS A 93 7.67 22.79 7.35
C HIS A 93 7.97 22.91 8.85
N ASN A 94 8.86 22.07 9.38
CA ASN A 94 9.20 22.05 10.80
C ASN A 94 10.62 22.55 11.03
N THR A 95 10.77 23.52 11.92
CA THR A 95 12.07 23.95 12.45
C THR A 95 12.30 23.31 13.82
N LEU A 96 13.57 23.21 14.24
CA LEU A 96 13.92 22.74 15.59
C LEU A 96 13.19 23.55 16.68
N GLU A 97 13.19 24.89 16.58
CA GLU A 97 12.47 25.77 17.49
C GLU A 97 10.97 25.45 17.54
N GLY A 98 10.34 25.28 16.36
CA GLY A 98 8.93 24.94 16.27
C GLY A 98 8.62 23.55 16.84
N LEU A 99 9.54 22.58 16.75
CA LEU A 99 9.38 21.26 17.36
C LEU A 99 9.48 21.32 18.88
N LEU A 100 10.45 22.08 19.40
CA LEU A 100 10.64 22.29 20.84
C LEU A 100 9.41 22.97 21.46
N SER A 101 8.92 24.05 20.86
CA SER A 101 7.71 24.75 21.31
C SER A 101 6.48 23.84 21.31
N ARG A 102 6.30 23.00 20.28
CA ARG A 102 5.22 22.01 20.23
C ARG A 102 5.34 20.96 21.32
N ASN A 103 6.55 20.53 21.66
CA ASN A 103 6.79 19.53 22.69
C ASN A 103 6.44 20.03 24.09
N GLU A 104 6.63 21.33 24.37
CA GLU A 104 6.25 21.94 25.66
C GLU A 104 4.74 21.86 25.93
N VAL A 105 3.91 21.96 24.89
CA VAL A 105 2.45 21.94 24.99
C VAL A 105 1.83 20.56 24.69
N ARG A 106 2.64 19.50 24.55
CA ARG A 106 2.14 18.15 24.27
C ARG A 106 1.27 17.61 25.41
N VAL A 107 0.32 16.75 25.05
CA VAL A 107 -0.43 15.92 26.02
C VAL A 107 0.56 15.17 26.91
N GLN A 108 0.35 15.22 28.22
CA GLN A 108 1.37 15.03 29.25
C GLN A 108 2.41 13.92 28.96
N TYR A 109 1.97 12.71 28.62
CA TYR A 109 2.88 11.56 28.45
C TYR A 109 3.59 11.43 27.09
N HIS A 110 3.27 12.29 26.13
CA HIS A 110 3.99 12.39 24.85
C HIS A 110 5.14 13.40 24.89
N TRP A 111 5.36 14.05 26.04
CA TRP A 111 6.52 14.91 26.23
C TRP A 111 7.81 14.10 26.15
N VAL A 112 8.80 14.64 25.45
CA VAL A 112 10.13 14.05 25.33
C VAL A 112 11.17 15.10 25.73
N LYS A 113 12.30 14.67 26.31
CA LYS A 113 13.38 15.61 26.67
C LYS A 113 13.85 16.45 25.46
N PRO A 114 14.06 17.77 25.61
CA PRO A 114 14.53 18.63 24.53
C PRO A 114 15.77 18.12 23.80
N ASP A 115 16.73 17.52 24.52
CA ASP A 115 17.96 17.01 23.90
C ASP A 115 17.73 15.80 22.99
N VAL A 116 16.67 15.01 23.24
CA VAL A 116 16.27 13.94 22.33
C VAL A 116 15.71 14.52 21.03
N ILE A 117 14.94 15.62 21.11
CA ILE A 117 14.40 16.31 19.92
C ILE A 117 15.52 16.91 19.09
N LYS A 118 16.49 17.57 19.73
CA LYS A 118 17.68 18.10 19.04
C LYS A 118 18.43 16.99 18.32
N LYS A 119 18.71 15.88 19.01
CA LYS A 119 19.39 14.72 18.42
C LYS A 119 18.61 14.12 17.24
N MET A 120 17.28 14.02 17.34
CA MET A 120 16.44 13.54 16.24
C MET A 120 16.43 14.50 15.05
N TYR A 121 16.47 15.81 15.32
CA TYR A 121 16.57 16.85 14.29
C TYR A 121 17.92 16.79 13.59
N ASP A 122 19.02 16.65 14.34
CA ASP A 122 20.37 16.51 13.78
C ASP A 122 20.45 15.28 12.85
N TRP A 123 19.92 14.13 13.27
CA TRP A 123 19.86 12.94 12.41
C TRP A 123 19.05 13.12 11.12
N TYR A 124 17.96 13.88 11.18
CA TYR A 124 17.16 14.23 10.01
C TYR A 124 17.95 15.11 9.04
N GLU A 125 18.59 16.18 9.55
CA GLU A 125 19.42 17.09 8.74
C GLU A 125 20.64 16.37 8.12
N GLU A 126 21.24 15.44 8.84
CA GLU A 126 22.34 14.60 8.36
C GLU A 126 21.90 13.59 7.27
N SER A 127 20.60 13.33 7.14
CA SER A 127 20.02 12.33 6.22
C SER A 127 19.02 12.97 5.25
N PRO A 128 19.47 13.87 4.33
CA PRO A 128 18.58 14.64 3.46
C PRO A 128 17.83 13.81 2.41
N THR A 129 18.20 12.54 2.25
CA THR A 129 17.60 11.63 1.27
C THR A 129 17.28 10.29 1.91
N VAL A 130 16.17 9.68 1.49
CA VAL A 130 15.83 8.30 1.86
C VAL A 130 16.76 7.30 1.17
N PRO A 131 16.92 6.07 1.72
CA PRO A 131 17.71 5.01 1.10
C PRO A 131 17.24 4.63 -0.31
N GLU A 132 18.11 3.99 -1.09
CA GLU A 132 17.76 3.46 -2.41
C GLU A 132 16.58 2.47 -2.33
N GLY A 133 15.68 2.50 -3.33
CA GLY A 133 14.48 1.66 -3.35
C GLY A 133 13.33 2.17 -2.45
N VAL A 134 13.53 3.26 -1.71
CA VAL A 134 12.51 3.91 -0.89
C VAL A 134 11.96 5.15 -1.58
N ILE A 135 10.64 5.33 -1.55
CA ILE A 135 9.95 6.46 -2.16
C ILE A 135 9.59 7.47 -1.06
N SER A 136 10.22 8.65 -1.09
CA SER A 136 9.82 9.76 -0.21
C SER A 136 8.59 10.50 -0.78
N ILE A 137 7.60 10.75 0.08
CA ILE A 137 6.37 11.47 -0.26
C ILE A 137 6.03 12.49 0.83
N THR A 138 5.25 13.51 0.48
CA THR A 138 4.66 14.46 1.45
C THR A 138 3.31 13.94 1.95
N PRO A 139 2.77 14.48 3.07
CA PRO A 139 1.48 14.04 3.61
C PRO A 139 0.34 14.14 2.59
N ASN A 140 0.38 15.17 1.74
CA ASN A 140 -0.63 15.42 0.71
C ASN A 140 -0.59 14.40 -0.44
N ALA A 141 0.52 13.67 -0.61
CA ALA A 141 0.69 12.65 -1.64
C ALA A 141 0.28 11.24 -1.16
N MET A 142 -0.08 11.08 0.12
CA MET A 142 -0.47 9.79 0.69
C MET A 142 -1.66 9.15 -0.05
N ASP A 143 -2.68 9.93 -0.39
CA ASP A 143 -3.84 9.44 -1.13
C ASP A 143 -3.45 8.84 -2.48
N SER A 144 -2.46 9.44 -3.17
CA SER A 144 -1.97 8.95 -4.45
C SER A 144 -1.11 7.69 -4.28
N ALA A 145 -0.34 7.58 -3.19
CA ALA A 145 0.46 6.38 -2.88
C ALA A 145 -0.43 5.17 -2.54
N LEU A 146 -1.57 5.42 -1.88
CA LEU A 146 -2.57 4.40 -1.54
C LEU A 146 -3.59 4.15 -2.66
N ALA A 147 -3.41 4.72 -3.85
CA ALA A 147 -4.36 4.58 -4.96
C ALA A 147 -3.76 3.81 -6.13
N GLN A 148 -4.60 3.02 -6.81
CA GLN A 148 -4.26 2.47 -8.11
C GLN A 148 -4.62 3.50 -9.20
N ARG A 149 -3.65 3.84 -10.04
CA ARG A 149 -3.85 4.73 -11.19
C ARG A 149 -4.35 3.94 -12.40
N GLU A 150 -5.36 4.48 -13.08
CA GLU A 150 -5.84 3.92 -14.34
C GLU A 150 -4.75 3.87 -15.40
N ARG A 151 -4.57 2.72 -16.05
CA ARG A 151 -3.63 2.59 -17.17
C ARG A 151 -4.31 2.93 -18.49
N ASN A 152 -3.74 3.84 -19.25
CA ASN A 152 -4.20 4.13 -20.61
C ASN A 152 -3.71 3.06 -21.59
N LEU A 153 -4.64 2.33 -22.21
CA LEU A 153 -4.37 1.27 -23.18
C LEU A 153 -4.63 1.71 -24.64
N PHE A 154 -4.83 3.00 -24.90
CA PHE A 154 -5.16 3.55 -26.23
C PHE A 154 -4.15 3.19 -27.33
N LYS A 155 -2.88 2.93 -26.99
CA LYS A 155 -1.85 2.53 -27.96
C LYS A 155 -2.04 1.11 -28.53
N TYR A 156 -2.88 0.29 -27.91
CA TYR A 156 -3.15 -1.07 -28.35
C TYR A 156 -4.37 -1.08 -29.27
N ASN A 157 -4.36 -1.97 -30.26
CA ASN A 157 -5.45 -2.12 -31.21
C ASN A 157 -6.65 -2.84 -30.58
N ASN A 158 -6.38 -3.84 -29.74
CA ASN A 158 -7.41 -4.65 -29.10
C ASN A 158 -7.01 -4.99 -27.66
N VAL A 159 -8.02 -5.19 -26.81
CA VAL A 159 -7.86 -5.68 -25.44
C VAL A 159 -8.63 -6.98 -25.30
N TYR A 160 -7.96 -8.04 -24.84
CA TYR A 160 -8.54 -9.36 -24.65
C TYR A 160 -8.51 -9.74 -23.17
N ALA A 161 -9.53 -10.47 -22.74
CA ALA A 161 -9.47 -11.26 -21.51
C ALA A 161 -9.42 -12.75 -21.89
N ILE A 162 -8.54 -13.49 -21.22
CA ILE A 162 -8.35 -14.94 -21.35
C ILE A 162 -8.89 -15.59 -20.07
N PRO A 163 -10.13 -16.11 -20.12
CA PRO A 163 -10.71 -16.80 -18.98
C PRO A 163 -10.01 -18.13 -18.69
N ASP A 164 -10.21 -18.63 -17.48
CA ASP A 164 -9.47 -19.75 -16.92
C ASP A 164 -9.78 -21.12 -17.54
N GLN A 165 -10.90 -21.28 -18.25
CA GLN A 165 -11.27 -22.56 -18.90
C GLN A 165 -11.03 -22.57 -20.41
N VAL A 166 -10.43 -21.52 -20.98
CA VAL A 166 -9.99 -21.53 -22.39
C VAL A 166 -8.89 -22.58 -22.54
N THR A 167 -9.05 -23.49 -23.51
CA THR A 167 -8.05 -24.51 -23.81
C THR A 167 -6.89 -23.94 -24.63
N ALA A 168 -5.71 -24.54 -24.53
CA ALA A 168 -4.50 -24.07 -25.20
C ALA A 168 -4.61 -23.99 -26.73
N THR A 169 -5.46 -24.83 -27.35
CA THR A 169 -5.76 -24.78 -28.79
C THR A 169 -6.51 -23.53 -29.21
N ASN A 170 -7.23 -22.91 -28.27
CA ASN A 170 -8.07 -21.73 -28.50
C ASN A 170 -7.40 -20.44 -27.99
N PHE A 171 -6.15 -20.51 -27.54
CA PHE A 171 -5.41 -19.33 -27.17
C PHE A 171 -5.19 -18.42 -28.37
N PRO A 172 -5.38 -17.09 -28.23
CA PRO A 172 -5.06 -16.18 -29.29
C PRO A 172 -3.55 -16.12 -29.48
N GLY A 173 -3.10 -15.85 -30.71
CA GLY A 173 -1.73 -15.43 -30.94
C GLY A 173 -1.44 -14.15 -30.14
N VAL A 174 -0.39 -14.17 -29.30
CA VAL A 174 0.04 -12.99 -28.55
C VAL A 174 0.79 -12.06 -29.49
N HIS A 175 0.26 -10.85 -29.67
CA HIS A 175 0.84 -9.82 -30.53
C HIS A 175 1.08 -8.54 -29.75
N ILE A 176 2.19 -7.86 -30.03
CA ILE A 176 2.62 -6.64 -29.32
C ILE A 176 1.63 -5.47 -29.45
N SER A 177 0.80 -5.47 -30.50
CA SER A 177 -0.23 -4.45 -30.72
C SER A 177 -1.49 -4.66 -29.88
N ASN A 178 -1.60 -5.76 -29.14
CA ASN A 178 -2.78 -6.09 -28.35
C ASN A 178 -2.41 -6.15 -26.86
N PHE A 179 -3.40 -6.02 -25.99
CA PHE A 179 -3.24 -6.18 -24.55
C PHE A 179 -4.08 -7.35 -24.05
N TYR A 180 -3.56 -8.10 -23.07
CA TYR A 180 -4.18 -9.34 -22.60
C TYR A 180 -4.27 -9.34 -21.08
N PHE A 181 -5.46 -9.59 -20.57
CA PHE A 181 -5.70 -9.95 -19.18
C PHE A 181 -5.88 -11.46 -19.08
N SER A 182 -5.14 -12.12 -18.21
CA SER A 182 -5.15 -13.57 -18.08
C SER A 182 -5.61 -14.01 -16.70
N PHE A 183 -6.64 -14.86 -16.67
CA PHE A 183 -7.02 -15.66 -15.50
C PHE A 183 -6.59 -17.13 -15.65
N ASN A 184 -5.96 -17.47 -16.78
CA ASN A 184 -5.65 -18.83 -17.20
C ASN A 184 -4.19 -19.17 -16.92
N ASP A 185 -3.95 -20.23 -16.17
CA ASP A 185 -2.58 -20.57 -15.73
C ASP A 185 -1.71 -21.09 -16.87
N ASP A 186 -2.28 -21.82 -17.83
CA ASP A 186 -1.55 -22.33 -18.99
C ASP A 186 -1.15 -21.19 -19.94
N PHE A 187 -2.06 -20.23 -20.15
CA PHE A 187 -1.74 -19.02 -20.92
C PHE A 187 -0.68 -18.18 -20.21
N SER A 188 -0.83 -17.99 -18.89
CA SER A 188 0.10 -17.22 -18.06
C SER A 188 1.49 -17.88 -18.01
N ARG A 189 1.57 -19.21 -17.95
CA ARG A 189 2.84 -19.95 -18.01
C ARG A 189 3.55 -19.74 -19.35
N LYS A 190 2.80 -19.66 -20.45
CA LYS A 190 3.36 -19.51 -21.80
C LYS A 190 3.71 -18.07 -22.17
N PHE A 191 2.91 -17.09 -21.72
CA PHE A 191 2.99 -15.71 -22.20
C PHE A 191 3.03 -14.65 -21.08
N GLY A 192 2.99 -15.04 -19.81
CA GLY A 192 2.90 -14.11 -18.67
C GLY A 192 4.12 -13.21 -18.48
N SER A 193 5.26 -13.51 -19.10
CA SER A 193 6.46 -12.66 -19.08
C SER A 193 6.38 -11.47 -20.04
N TYR A 194 5.38 -11.44 -20.93
CA TYR A 194 5.22 -10.38 -21.92
C TYR A 194 4.63 -9.13 -21.27
N ARG A 195 5.20 -7.95 -21.54
CA ARG A 195 4.80 -6.67 -20.93
C ARG A 195 3.35 -6.25 -21.17
N ASN A 196 2.71 -6.82 -22.19
CA ASN A 196 1.31 -6.58 -22.58
C ASN A 196 0.37 -7.70 -22.09
N VAL A 197 0.84 -8.59 -21.22
CA VAL A 197 0.05 -9.62 -20.56
C VAL A 197 0.04 -9.31 -19.05
N ILE A 198 -1.14 -9.22 -18.47
CA ILE A 198 -1.34 -9.02 -17.03
C ILE A 198 -2.08 -10.23 -16.48
N ASN A 199 -1.51 -10.85 -15.45
CA ASN A 199 -2.11 -11.98 -14.76
C ASN A 199 -2.97 -11.48 -13.60
N LEU A 200 -4.21 -11.93 -13.55
CA LEU A 200 -5.18 -11.57 -12.52
C LEU A 200 -5.47 -12.78 -11.65
N ALA A 201 -5.55 -12.55 -10.34
CA ALA A 201 -5.87 -13.58 -9.39
C ALA A 201 -7.33 -14.04 -9.56
N LYS A 202 -7.56 -15.35 -9.47
CA LYS A 202 -8.91 -15.94 -9.35
C LYS A 202 -9.19 -16.59 -7.99
N THR A 203 -8.16 -16.73 -7.15
CA THR A 203 -8.26 -17.31 -5.81
C THR A 203 -7.38 -16.53 -4.82
N ASP A 204 -7.65 -16.69 -3.53
CA ASP A 204 -6.85 -16.11 -2.44
C ASP A 204 -5.38 -16.57 -2.50
N ALA A 205 -5.15 -17.85 -2.83
CA ALA A 205 -3.81 -18.41 -2.95
C ALA A 205 -3.00 -17.73 -4.07
N GLU A 206 -3.64 -17.51 -5.23
CA GLU A 206 -3.00 -16.81 -6.34
C GLU A 206 -2.70 -15.34 -6.02
N LEU A 207 -3.57 -14.70 -5.23
CA LEU A 207 -3.41 -13.32 -4.82
C LEU A 207 -2.23 -13.15 -3.85
N ILE A 208 -2.12 -14.02 -2.85
CA ILE A 208 -1.12 -13.90 -1.77
C ILE A 208 0.19 -14.61 -2.10
N ALA A 209 0.13 -15.85 -2.58
CA ALA A 209 1.33 -16.67 -2.77
C ALA A 209 1.98 -16.47 -4.15
N GLU A 210 1.20 -16.09 -5.18
CA GLU A 210 1.70 -15.82 -6.53
C GLU A 210 1.75 -14.33 -6.87
N TYR A 211 1.35 -13.45 -5.93
CA TYR A 211 1.36 -12.00 -6.09
C TYR A 211 0.61 -11.51 -7.35
N LYS A 212 -0.42 -12.25 -7.79
CA LYS A 212 -1.27 -11.82 -8.91
C LYS A 212 -2.16 -10.66 -8.49
N LEU A 213 -2.47 -9.75 -9.42
CA LEU A 213 -3.30 -8.59 -9.11
C LEU A 213 -4.75 -9.00 -8.87
N PRO A 214 -5.44 -8.44 -7.84
CA PRO A 214 -6.84 -8.75 -7.58
C PRO A 214 -7.77 -8.15 -8.64
N PHE A 215 -7.39 -6.99 -9.19
CA PHE A 215 -8.09 -6.30 -10.25
C PHE A 215 -7.14 -5.38 -11.02
N PHE A 216 -7.63 -4.85 -12.14
CA PHE A 216 -6.92 -3.89 -12.96
C PHE A 216 -7.86 -2.84 -13.53
N VAL A 217 -7.47 -1.57 -13.42
CA VAL A 217 -8.21 -0.42 -13.95
C VAL A 217 -7.55 0.15 -15.20
N PHE A 218 -8.35 0.37 -16.24
CA PHE A 218 -7.82 0.80 -17.53
C PHE A 218 -8.78 1.64 -18.36
N LYS A 219 -8.18 2.55 -19.14
CA LYS A 219 -8.87 3.37 -20.14
C LYS A 219 -8.65 2.78 -21.52
N PHE A 220 -9.73 2.56 -22.27
CA PHE A 220 -9.67 2.13 -23.66
C PHE A 220 -10.77 2.81 -24.48
N HIS A 221 -10.44 3.37 -25.65
CA HIS A 221 -11.40 4.09 -26.51
C HIS A 221 -12.27 5.12 -25.77
N ASN A 222 -11.63 5.94 -24.91
CA ASN A 222 -12.28 6.95 -24.07
C ASN A 222 -13.31 6.43 -23.05
N LYS A 223 -13.34 5.13 -22.81
CA LYS A 223 -14.14 4.50 -21.76
C LYS A 223 -13.23 3.97 -20.66
N HIS A 224 -13.77 3.95 -19.45
CA HIS A 224 -13.09 3.54 -18.22
C HIS A 224 -13.61 2.18 -17.79
N PHE A 225 -12.70 1.24 -17.58
CA PHE A 225 -13.01 -0.14 -17.30
C PHE A 225 -12.24 -0.65 -16.08
N LEU A 226 -12.84 -1.63 -15.42
CA LEU A 226 -12.19 -2.43 -14.39
C LEU A 226 -12.34 -3.90 -14.77
N ILE A 227 -11.29 -4.69 -14.58
CA ILE A 227 -11.34 -6.14 -14.75
C ILE A 227 -10.87 -6.85 -13.48
N SER A 228 -11.60 -7.89 -13.08
CA SER A 228 -11.36 -8.64 -11.84
C SER A 228 -11.97 -10.04 -11.93
N ALA A 229 -11.69 -10.91 -10.96
CA ALA A 229 -12.35 -12.23 -10.92
C ALA A 229 -13.84 -12.13 -10.54
N LYS A 230 -14.16 -11.29 -9.55
CA LYS A 230 -15.50 -11.10 -8.98
C LYS A 230 -15.98 -9.66 -9.16
N PRO A 231 -17.30 -9.39 -9.23
CA PRO A 231 -17.84 -8.04 -9.26
C PRO A 231 -17.43 -7.28 -8.00
N LEU A 232 -16.74 -6.16 -8.18
CA LEU A 232 -16.29 -5.34 -7.07
C LEU A 232 -17.36 -4.32 -6.71
N ARG A 233 -17.51 -4.07 -5.41
CA ARG A 233 -18.42 -3.03 -4.94
C ARG A 233 -17.76 -1.64 -5.00
N ASN A 234 -18.56 -0.58 -5.14
CA ASN A 234 -18.08 0.80 -5.17
C ASN A 234 -17.33 1.15 -3.86
N GLU A 235 -17.75 0.59 -2.74
CA GLU A 235 -17.10 0.79 -1.44
C GLU A 235 -15.67 0.22 -1.40
N LEU A 236 -15.38 -0.85 -2.16
CA LEU A 236 -14.03 -1.43 -2.27
C LEU A 236 -13.15 -0.65 -3.26
N ILE A 237 -13.77 -0.01 -4.25
CA ILE A 237 -13.08 0.76 -5.29
C ILE A 237 -12.79 2.20 -4.83
N GLY A 238 -13.51 2.66 -3.80
CA GLY A 238 -13.37 3.99 -3.22
C GLY A 238 -13.94 5.10 -4.11
N PRO A 239 -13.83 6.37 -3.67
CA PRO A 239 -14.12 7.50 -4.53
C PRO A 239 -13.12 7.54 -5.68
N ILE A 240 -13.61 7.65 -6.92
CA ILE A 240 -12.76 7.80 -8.09
C ILE A 240 -12.42 9.28 -8.24
N LYS A 241 -11.13 9.63 -8.12
CA LYS A 241 -10.65 11.00 -8.32
C LYS A 241 -10.05 11.14 -9.72
N LYS A 242 -10.13 12.34 -10.28
CA LYS A 242 -9.51 12.66 -11.58
C LYS A 242 -8.34 13.60 -11.35
N GLU A 243 -7.12 13.10 -11.49
CA GLU A 243 -5.89 13.84 -11.30
C GLU A 243 -5.17 13.99 -12.65
N LYS A 244 -4.99 15.24 -13.10
CA LYS A 244 -4.30 15.55 -14.38
C LYS A 244 -4.83 14.72 -15.57
N GLY A 245 -6.12 14.44 -15.60
CA GLY A 245 -6.77 13.68 -16.68
C GLY A 245 -6.76 12.15 -16.53
N VAL A 246 -6.17 11.61 -15.46
CA VAL A 246 -6.12 10.17 -15.15
C VAL A 246 -7.03 9.87 -13.96
N TRP A 247 -7.77 8.77 -14.02
CA TRP A 247 -8.61 8.33 -12.90
C TRP A 247 -7.77 7.55 -11.88
N THR A 248 -8.00 7.81 -10.60
CA THR A 248 -7.34 7.14 -9.48
C THR A 248 -8.38 6.50 -8.58
N TYR A 249 -8.05 5.30 -8.08
CA TYR A 249 -8.95 4.44 -7.32
C TYR A 249 -8.35 4.19 -5.94
N SER A 250 -9.00 4.70 -4.90
CA SER A 250 -8.49 4.65 -3.52
C SER A 250 -8.76 3.28 -2.89
N THR A 251 -7.89 2.31 -3.16
CA THR A 251 -8.04 0.91 -2.72
C THR A 251 -7.00 0.45 -1.71
N GLY A 252 -5.98 1.27 -1.44
CA GLY A 252 -4.81 0.87 -0.65
C GLY A 252 -5.07 0.58 0.83
N LEU A 253 -6.26 0.86 1.37
CA LEU A 253 -6.61 0.45 2.75
C LEU A 253 -7.60 -0.71 2.79
N VAL A 254 -8.04 -1.21 1.63
CA VAL A 254 -8.94 -2.36 1.54
C VAL A 254 -8.13 -3.62 1.76
N ASN A 255 -8.67 -4.56 2.54
CA ASN A 255 -8.03 -5.86 2.69
C ASN A 255 -8.04 -6.57 1.34
N ILE A 256 -6.88 -7.00 0.86
CA ILE A 256 -6.74 -7.54 -0.49
C ILE A 256 -7.63 -8.77 -0.73
N LEU A 257 -7.86 -9.58 0.30
CA LEU A 257 -8.73 -10.77 0.21
C LEU A 257 -10.21 -10.41 0.02
N ASP A 258 -10.63 -9.20 0.41
CA ASP A 258 -12.01 -8.77 0.18
C ASP A 258 -12.32 -8.61 -1.31
N PHE A 259 -11.32 -8.42 -2.18
CA PHE A 259 -11.54 -8.41 -3.64
C PHE A 259 -11.95 -9.79 -4.21
N MET A 260 -11.69 -10.88 -3.48
CA MET A 260 -12.05 -12.24 -3.90
C MET A 260 -13.40 -12.71 -3.35
N LYS A 261 -14.02 -11.93 -2.46
CA LYS A 261 -15.29 -12.29 -1.82
C LYS A 261 -16.48 -12.00 -2.71
N ASP A 262 -17.51 -12.82 -2.54
CA ASP A 262 -18.83 -12.59 -3.15
C ASP A 262 -19.63 -11.61 -2.29
N PHE A 263 -19.83 -10.40 -2.82
CA PHE A 263 -20.73 -9.42 -2.24
C PHE A 263 -21.95 -9.18 -3.14
N PRO A 264 -23.10 -8.78 -2.57
CA PRO A 264 -24.23 -8.32 -3.38
C PRO A 264 -23.80 -7.17 -4.32
N PRO A 265 -24.25 -7.16 -5.58
CA PRO A 265 -23.89 -6.10 -6.51
C PRO A 265 -24.50 -4.76 -6.10
N ASN A 266 -23.89 -3.65 -6.54
CA ASN A 266 -24.51 -2.33 -6.40
C ASN A 266 -25.61 -2.15 -7.42
N GLU A 267 -26.65 -1.41 -7.06
CA GLU A 267 -27.69 -0.97 -8.01
C GLU A 267 -27.10 -0.13 -9.15
N LYS A 268 -26.09 0.70 -8.84
CA LYS A 268 -25.38 1.55 -9.80
C LYS A 268 -23.87 1.37 -9.61
N GLN A 269 -23.18 1.04 -10.69
CA GLN A 269 -21.73 0.88 -10.70
C GLN A 269 -21.05 2.18 -11.13
N ASN A 270 -19.97 2.54 -10.43
CA ASN A 270 -19.20 3.76 -10.75
C ASN A 270 -18.32 3.60 -12.01
N VAL A 271 -17.97 2.35 -12.35
CA VAL A 271 -17.11 1.99 -13.48
C VAL A 271 -17.66 0.75 -14.18
N HIS A 272 -17.42 0.63 -15.49
CA HIS A 272 -17.82 -0.57 -16.22
C HIS A 272 -16.88 -1.72 -15.85
N GLN A 273 -17.44 -2.84 -15.38
CA GLN A 273 -16.65 -3.96 -14.90
C GLN A 273 -16.75 -5.17 -15.84
N PHE A 274 -15.61 -5.82 -16.07
CA PHE A 274 -15.51 -7.15 -16.64
C PHE A 274 -15.10 -8.11 -15.54
N ASN A 275 -15.94 -9.09 -15.23
CA ASN A 275 -15.68 -10.02 -14.14
C ASN A 275 -15.60 -11.44 -14.67
N LEU A 276 -14.60 -12.20 -14.23
CA LEU A 276 -14.44 -13.61 -14.63
C LEU A 276 -15.72 -14.42 -14.35
N SER A 277 -16.37 -14.17 -13.21
CA SER A 277 -17.62 -14.83 -12.82
C SER A 277 -18.80 -14.57 -13.76
N ASN A 278 -18.78 -13.45 -14.49
CA ASN A 278 -19.90 -12.99 -15.32
C ASN A 278 -19.64 -13.16 -16.82
N MET A 279 -18.43 -13.57 -17.21
CA MET A 279 -18.07 -13.84 -18.60
C MET A 279 -18.07 -15.35 -18.90
N ARG A 280 -18.16 -15.70 -20.18
CA ARG A 280 -17.97 -17.09 -20.63
C ARG A 280 -16.55 -17.55 -20.32
N ARG A 281 -16.41 -18.62 -19.55
CA ARG A 281 -15.09 -19.09 -19.08
C ARG A 281 -14.33 -19.92 -20.11
N ASP A 282 -15.01 -20.41 -21.13
CA ASP A 282 -14.48 -21.28 -22.18
C ASP A 282 -14.06 -20.53 -23.45
N GLN A 283 -14.30 -19.21 -23.50
CA GLN A 283 -14.11 -18.40 -24.70
C GLN A 283 -13.29 -17.13 -24.41
N VAL A 284 -12.35 -16.82 -25.30
CA VAL A 284 -11.64 -15.54 -25.28
C VAL A 284 -12.63 -14.38 -25.44
N LEU A 285 -12.56 -13.41 -24.53
CA LEU A 285 -13.38 -12.21 -24.59
C LEU A 285 -12.58 -11.08 -25.25
N LYS A 286 -13.13 -10.49 -26.31
CA LYS A 286 -12.65 -9.23 -26.87
C LYS A 286 -13.41 -8.08 -26.22
N ILE A 287 -12.73 -7.26 -25.42
CA ILE A 287 -13.36 -6.16 -24.66
C ILE A 287 -13.75 -4.99 -25.57
N TRP A 288 -13.07 -4.84 -26.71
CA TRP A 288 -13.43 -3.95 -27.81
C TRP A 288 -12.66 -4.35 -29.08
#